data_AF-A0A131YJQ6-F1
#
_entry.id   AF-A0A131YJQ6-F1
#
_cell.length_a   1.000
_cell.length_b   1.000
_cell.length_c   1.000
_cell.angle_alpha   90.00
_cell.angle_beta   90.00
_cell.angle_gamma   90.00
#
_symmetry.space_group_name_H-M   'P 1'
#
loop_
_entity.id
_entity.type
_entity.pdbx_description
1 polymer ?
#
loop_
_entity_poly.entity_id
_entity_poly.type
_entity_poly.pdbx_seq_one_letter_code
_entity_poly.pdbx_strand_id
1 'polypeptide(L)'
;MFWLSRRFSLIAATIFFSTEVTVSLAQVFQRFETASAADVPEARFRFFTEKVLPPLLREGSQGCMVYVRSYFDFVRLRNHLRSLDASFCQICEYTSDAKVSRARGVFFTGRRRLMLYTERFHFYRRYRIKGVQRLVFYELPTLPQFYPELCRMVATGNSGCTSLFCRQDALPLAAVVGSSRAARMLHAERDVHVLVSEGQ
;
A
#
# COMPACT_ATOMS: atom_id res chain seq x y z
N MET A 1 -49.31 -36.62 -11.93
CA MET A 1 -49.58 -35.17 -11.73
C MET A 1 -48.56 -34.66 -10.71
N PHE A 2 -47.37 -34.20 -11.11
CA PHE A 2 -47.08 -32.80 -11.51
C PHE A 2 -47.54 -31.82 -10.42
N TRP A 3 -46.68 -31.16 -9.62
CA TRP A 3 -45.60 -30.26 -10.04
C TRP A 3 -44.52 -30.06 -8.95
N LEU A 4 -43.25 -30.12 -9.37
CA LEU A 4 -42.08 -29.61 -8.64
C LEU A 4 -42.01 -28.09 -8.81
N SER A 5 -42.15 -27.31 -7.73
CA SER A 5 -41.75 -25.89 -7.74
C SER A 5 -40.32 -25.77 -7.24
N ARG A 6 -39.34 -25.99 -8.13
CA ARG A 6 -37.95 -25.59 -7.91
C ARG A 6 -37.85 -24.07 -8.03
N ARG A 7 -37.77 -23.37 -6.89
CA ARG A 7 -37.23 -22.01 -6.86
C ARG A 7 -35.74 -22.10 -7.23
N PHE A 8 -35.42 -21.80 -8.47
CA PHE A 8 -34.06 -21.44 -8.87
C PHE A 8 -33.68 -20.16 -8.12
N SER A 9 -33.03 -20.31 -6.97
CA SER A 9 -32.26 -19.22 -6.39
C SER A 9 -31.00 -19.08 -7.23
N LEU A 10 -31.00 -18.07 -8.11
CA LEU A 10 -29.81 -17.62 -8.81
C LEU A 10 -28.76 -17.29 -7.75
N ILE A 11 -27.78 -18.18 -7.59
CA ILE A 11 -26.53 -17.85 -6.92
C ILE A 11 -25.90 -16.80 -7.84
N ALA A 12 -26.12 -15.52 -7.51
CA ALA A 12 -25.22 -14.48 -7.94
C ALA A 12 -23.85 -14.93 -7.43
N ALA A 13 -23.02 -15.47 -8.33
CA ALA A 13 -21.62 -15.65 -8.09
C ALA A 13 -21.01 -14.24 -8.03
N THR A 14 -21.25 -13.56 -6.91
CA THR A 14 -20.41 -12.45 -6.48
C THR A 14 -19.04 -13.07 -6.39
N ILE A 15 -18.19 -12.77 -7.37
CA ILE A 15 -16.77 -13.09 -7.32
C ILE A 15 -16.26 -12.37 -6.07
N PHE A 16 -16.21 -13.11 -4.97
CA PHE A 16 -15.74 -12.64 -3.70
C PHE A 16 -14.22 -12.63 -3.81
N PHE A 17 -13.66 -11.61 -4.46
CA PHE A 17 -12.26 -11.29 -4.27
C PHE A 17 -12.13 -10.87 -2.80
N SER A 18 -11.80 -11.82 -1.94
CA SER A 18 -11.52 -11.54 -0.54
C SER A 18 -10.29 -10.64 -0.49
N THR A 19 -10.49 -9.36 -0.21
CA THR A 19 -9.43 -8.40 0.10
C THR A 19 -8.95 -8.54 1.54
N GLU A 20 -9.34 -9.62 2.23
CA GLU A 20 -8.98 -9.83 3.62
C GLU A 20 -7.49 -10.09 3.75
N VAL A 21 -6.88 -9.28 4.61
CA VAL A 21 -5.52 -9.49 5.08
C VAL A 21 -5.60 -10.58 6.15
N THR A 22 -5.17 -11.79 5.78
CA THR A 22 -5.20 -12.99 6.63
C THR A 22 -4.04 -13.08 7.63
N VAL A 23 -3.18 -12.07 7.67
CA VAL A 23 -2.04 -12.00 8.58
C VAL A 23 -2.34 -11.04 9.72
N SER A 24 -1.93 -11.40 10.94
CA SER A 24 -2.02 -10.49 12.09
C SER A 24 -1.10 -9.30 11.86
N LEU A 25 -1.69 -8.16 11.51
CA LEU A 25 -0.98 -6.97 11.06
C LEU A 25 -1.78 -5.71 11.37
N ALA A 26 -1.13 -4.73 12.00
CA ALA A 26 -1.71 -3.40 12.19
C ALA A 26 -1.75 -2.67 10.84
N GLN A 27 -2.95 -2.30 10.40
CA GLN A 27 -3.18 -1.54 9.18
C GLN A 27 -3.67 -0.14 9.54
N VAL A 28 -2.85 0.86 9.27
CA VAL A 28 -3.14 2.25 9.57
C VAL A 28 -3.53 2.96 8.28
N PHE A 29 -4.70 3.59 8.24
CA PHE A 29 -5.12 4.45 7.15
C PHE A 29 -5.03 5.89 7.63
N GLN A 30 -4.22 6.71 6.97
CA GLN A 30 -4.00 8.11 7.29
C GLN A 30 -4.60 8.99 6.19
N ARG A 31 -5.61 9.77 6.56
CA ARG A 31 -6.23 10.76 5.70
C ARG A 31 -5.35 11.99 5.62
N PHE A 32 -5.18 12.52 4.42
CA PHE A 32 -4.64 13.86 4.20
C PHE A 32 -5.67 14.74 3.50
N GLU A 33 -5.59 16.04 3.78
CA GLU A 33 -6.51 17.02 3.21
C GLU A 33 -5.97 17.61 1.91
N THR A 34 -6.89 17.93 1.01
CA THR A 34 -6.63 18.58 -0.27
C THR A 34 -7.82 19.44 -0.66
N ALA A 35 -7.57 20.60 -1.28
CA ALA A 35 -8.62 21.54 -1.67
C ALA A 35 -9.42 21.05 -2.87
N SER A 36 -8.74 20.39 -3.82
CA SER A 36 -9.35 19.88 -5.05
C SER A 36 -8.72 18.57 -5.50
N ALA A 37 -9.31 17.95 -6.53
CA ALA A 37 -8.74 16.77 -7.18
C ALA A 37 -7.42 17.08 -7.91
N ALA A 38 -7.25 18.30 -8.43
CA ALA A 38 -6.02 18.70 -9.10
C ALA A 38 -4.83 18.83 -8.13
N ASP A 39 -5.11 19.18 -6.87
CA ASP A 39 -4.09 19.39 -5.83
C ASP A 39 -3.65 18.10 -5.14
N VAL A 40 -4.34 16.98 -5.39
CA VAL A 40 -4.09 15.67 -4.74
C VAL A 40 -2.61 15.26 -4.82
N PRO A 41 -1.91 15.33 -5.98
CA PRO A 41 -0.50 14.93 -6.04
C PRO A 41 0.40 15.78 -5.15
N GLU A 42 0.16 17.09 -5.11
CA GLU A 42 0.94 18.03 -4.30
C GLU A 42 0.68 17.83 -2.81
N ALA A 43 -0.60 17.77 -2.42
CA ALA A 43 -1.01 17.57 -1.04
C ALA A 43 -0.47 16.25 -0.47
N ARG A 44 -0.54 15.17 -1.26
CA ARG A 44 0.00 13.86 -0.88
C ARG A 44 1.51 13.88 -0.74
N PHE A 45 2.21 14.47 -1.71
CA PHE A 45 3.67 14.60 -1.65
C PHE A 45 4.10 15.35 -0.39
N ARG A 46 3.51 16.53 -0.15
CA ARG A 46 3.76 17.33 1.04
C ARG A 46 3.49 16.55 2.33
N PHE A 47 2.32 15.91 2.43
CA PHE A 47 1.97 15.10 3.60
C PHE A 47 2.98 13.98 3.84
N PHE A 48 3.37 13.27 2.78
CA PHE A 48 4.37 12.21 2.89
C PHE A 48 5.72 12.76 3.35
N THR A 49 6.24 13.81 2.71
CA THR A 49 7.57 14.33 3.03
C THR A 49 7.66 14.96 4.41
N GLU A 50 6.59 15.58 4.89
CA GLU A 50 6.57 16.28 6.18
C GLU A 50 6.19 15.40 7.36
N LYS A 51 5.29 14.42 7.16
CA LYS A 51 4.72 13.62 8.27
C LYS A 51 5.17 12.18 8.26
N VAL A 52 5.25 11.56 7.08
CA VAL A 52 5.45 10.11 6.96
C VAL A 52 6.92 9.76 6.81
N LEU A 53 7.65 10.48 5.94
CA LEU A 53 9.03 10.20 5.60
C LEU A 53 10.02 10.43 6.77
N PRO A 54 9.93 11.52 7.57
CA PRO A 54 10.97 11.78 8.57
C PRO A 54 11.13 10.64 9.59
N PRO A 55 10.06 10.03 10.14
CA PRO A 55 10.17 8.83 10.98
C PRO A 55 10.80 7.62 10.27
N LEU A 56 10.67 7.49 8.95
CA LEU A 56 11.26 6.39 8.17
C LEU A 56 12.75 6.59 7.90
N LEU A 57 13.27 7.81 8.06
CA LEU A 57 14.69 8.13 7.90
C LEU A 57 15.45 8.11 9.23
N ARG A 58 14.76 8.07 10.38
CA ARG A 58 15.40 7.99 11.69
C ARG A 58 16.20 6.70 11.86
N GLU A 59 17.31 6.79 12.58
CA GLU A 59 18.11 5.64 12.95
C GLU A 59 17.27 4.63 13.76
N GLY A 60 17.48 3.33 13.51
CA GLY A 60 16.70 2.25 14.11
C GLY A 60 15.48 1.81 13.29
N SER A 61 15.00 2.61 12.33
CA SER A 61 14.01 2.14 11.35
C SER A 61 14.66 1.11 10.41
N GLN A 62 14.00 -0.03 10.17
CA GLN A 62 14.52 -1.08 9.28
C GLN A 62 13.44 -1.55 8.32
N GLY A 63 13.85 -1.94 7.11
CA GLY A 63 13.00 -2.69 6.19
C GLY A 63 11.70 -1.99 5.78
N CYS A 64 11.74 -0.69 5.48
CA CYS A 64 10.57 0.02 4.98
C CYS A 64 10.45 -0.07 3.46
N MET A 65 9.33 -0.56 2.96
CA MET A 65 8.96 -0.51 1.55
C MET A 65 7.88 0.53 1.33
N VAL A 66 8.13 1.48 0.43
CA VAL A 66 7.15 2.47 -0.02
C VAL A 66 6.63 2.03 -1.39
N TYR A 67 5.38 1.60 -1.40
CA TYR A 67 4.63 1.27 -2.59
C TYR A 67 4.09 2.54 -3.26
N VAL A 68 4.28 2.66 -4.57
CA VAL A 68 3.84 3.81 -5.36
C VAL A 68 3.10 3.32 -6.60
N ARG A 69 1.91 3.84 -6.86
CA ARG A 69 1.10 3.43 -8.00
C ARG A 69 1.48 4.20 -9.26
N SER A 70 1.64 5.52 -9.13
CA SER A 70 2.03 6.42 -10.23
C SER A 70 3.55 6.46 -10.45
N TYR A 71 3.99 6.31 -11.71
CA TYR A 71 5.41 6.46 -12.05
C TYR A 71 5.90 7.91 -11.85
N PHE A 72 5.03 8.91 -12.06
CA PHE A 72 5.38 10.31 -11.84
C PHE A 72 5.70 10.58 -10.37
N ASP A 73 4.86 10.08 -9.45
CA ASP A 73 5.11 10.20 -8.01
C ASP A 73 6.36 9.42 -7.59
N PHE A 74 6.60 8.24 -8.18
CA PHE A 74 7.82 7.48 -7.95
C PHE A 74 9.08 8.28 -8.30
N VAL A 75 9.09 8.94 -9.47
CA VAL A 75 10.22 9.80 -9.89
C VAL A 75 10.39 10.97 -8.93
N ARG A 76 9.29 11.61 -8.53
CA ARG A 76 9.29 12.74 -7.60
C ARG A 76 9.86 12.34 -6.23
N LEU A 77 9.38 11.25 -5.65
CA LEU A 77 9.86 10.69 -4.38
C LEU A 77 11.33 10.29 -4.45
N ARG A 78 11.74 9.61 -5.53
CA ARG A 78 13.14 9.23 -5.76
C ARG A 78 14.05 10.45 -5.78
N ASN A 79 13.67 11.50 -6.52
CA ASN A 79 14.48 12.70 -6.63
C ASN A 79 14.57 13.43 -5.28
N HIS A 80 13.46 13.49 -4.53
CA HIS A 80 13.45 14.05 -3.18
C HIS A 80 14.36 13.28 -2.22
N LEU A 81 14.25 11.94 -2.16
CA LEU A 81 15.13 11.10 -1.35
C LEU A 81 16.62 11.28 -1.71
N ARG A 82 16.94 11.44 -3.00
CA ARG A 82 18.31 11.76 -3.44
C ARG A 82 18.77 13.13 -2.96
N SER A 83 17.91 14.14 -2.99
CA SER A 83 18.25 15.49 -2.49
C SER A 83 18.54 15.52 -0.99
N LEU A 84 17.99 14.56 -0.23
CA LEU A 84 18.24 14.37 1.19
C LEU A 84 19.45 13.46 1.48
N ASP A 85 20.18 13.00 0.45
CA ASP A 85 21.21 11.94 0.54
C ASP A 85 20.72 10.69 1.30
N ALA A 86 19.44 10.36 1.16
CA ALA A 86 18.85 9.25 1.89
C ALA A 86 19.40 7.90 1.38
N SER A 87 19.63 6.97 2.29
CA SER A 87 20.06 5.61 1.95
C SER A 87 18.87 4.73 1.55
N PHE A 88 18.60 4.63 0.25
CA PHE A 88 17.50 3.80 -0.28
C PHE A 88 17.89 2.95 -1.49
N CYS A 89 17.06 1.97 -1.82
CA CYS A 89 17.08 1.23 -3.08
C CYS A 89 15.74 1.38 -3.81
N GLN A 90 15.69 1.04 -5.09
CA GLN A 90 14.50 1.23 -5.90
C GLN A 90 14.28 0.06 -6.85
N ILE A 91 13.02 -0.32 -7.05
CA ILE A 91 12.59 -1.30 -8.02
C ILE A 91 11.37 -0.72 -8.75
N CYS A 92 11.52 -0.51 -10.05
CA CYS A 92 10.46 -0.05 -10.94
C CYS A 92 10.42 -0.92 -12.20
N GLU A 93 9.43 -0.70 -13.04
CA GLU A 93 9.22 -1.45 -14.29
C GLU A 93 10.39 -1.36 -15.27
N TYR A 94 11.24 -0.34 -15.15
CA TYR A 94 12.44 -0.15 -15.98
C TYR A 94 13.73 -0.68 -15.32
N THR A 95 13.64 -1.27 -14.13
CA THR A 95 14.82 -1.82 -13.44
C THR A 95 15.18 -3.18 -14.05
N SER A 96 16.37 -3.28 -14.65
CA SER A 96 16.93 -4.54 -15.18
C SER A 96 17.04 -5.63 -14.10
N ASP A 97 16.94 -6.90 -14.48
CA ASP A 97 16.96 -8.05 -13.55
C ASP A 97 18.20 -8.10 -12.64
N ALA A 98 19.39 -7.77 -13.16
CA ALA A 98 20.61 -7.69 -12.35
C ALA A 98 20.49 -6.64 -11.23
N LYS A 99 19.93 -5.47 -11.54
CA LYS A 99 19.67 -4.39 -10.57
C LYS A 99 18.54 -4.77 -9.60
N VAL A 100 17.50 -5.47 -10.06
CA VAL A 100 16.44 -5.99 -9.18
C VAL A 100 17.01 -6.97 -8.16
N SER A 101 17.81 -7.94 -8.62
CA SER A 101 18.48 -8.92 -7.75
C SER A 101 19.35 -8.23 -6.70
N ARG A 102 20.19 -7.27 -7.13
CA ARG A 102 21.02 -6.47 -6.21
C ARG A 102 20.19 -5.68 -5.21
N ALA A 103 19.14 -4.99 -5.65
CA ALA A 103 18.27 -4.18 -4.79
C ALA A 103 17.60 -5.04 -3.70
N ARG A 104 17.08 -6.22 -4.08
CA ARG A 104 16.51 -7.19 -3.12
C ARG A 104 17.55 -7.68 -2.11
N GLY A 105 18.77 -7.98 -2.56
CA GLY A 105 19.84 -8.44 -1.67
C GLY A 105 20.27 -7.37 -0.64
N VAL A 106 20.49 -6.13 -1.07
CA VAL A 106 20.89 -5.04 -0.15
C VAL A 106 19.77 -4.62 0.79
N PHE A 107 18.51 -4.76 0.37
CA PHE A 107 17.35 -4.52 1.23
C PHE A 107 17.19 -5.61 2.29
N PHE A 108 17.25 -6.88 1.87
CA PHE A 108 17.12 -8.03 2.78
C PHE A 108 18.23 -8.05 3.85
N THR A 109 19.45 -7.67 3.49
CA THR A 109 20.59 -7.58 4.42
C THR A 109 20.58 -6.32 5.29
N GLY A 110 19.62 -5.41 5.11
CA GLY A 110 19.53 -4.16 5.87
C GLY A 110 20.54 -3.07 5.49
N ARG A 111 21.38 -3.30 4.46
CA ARG A 111 22.31 -2.28 3.94
C ARG A 111 21.59 -1.08 3.36
N ARG A 112 20.40 -1.29 2.78
CA ARG A 112 19.45 -0.24 2.40
C ARG A 112 18.15 -0.50 3.15
N ARG A 113 17.73 0.47 3.96
CA ARG A 113 16.58 0.33 4.87
C ARG A 113 15.26 0.75 4.24
N LEU A 114 15.33 1.56 3.18
CA LEU A 114 14.19 2.04 2.43
C LEU A 114 14.20 1.46 1.01
N MET A 115 13.04 1.00 0.54
CA MET A 115 12.82 0.58 -0.85
C MET A 115 11.66 1.37 -1.46
N LEU A 116 11.88 2.05 -2.58
CA LEU A 116 10.79 2.50 -3.45
C LEU A 116 10.37 1.36 -4.40
N TYR A 117 9.08 1.08 -4.48
CA TYR A 117 8.54 -0.05 -5.24
C TYR A 117 7.28 0.36 -6.02
N THR A 118 7.26 0.15 -7.34
CA THR A 118 6.14 0.58 -8.19
C THR A 118 5.09 -0.51 -8.38
N GLU A 119 3.82 -0.12 -8.52
CA GLU A 119 2.72 -1.01 -8.92
C GLU A 119 2.97 -1.73 -10.25
N ARG A 120 3.44 -1.04 -11.28
CA ARG A 120 3.68 -1.64 -12.61
C ARG A 120 4.67 -2.80 -12.53
N PHE A 121 5.78 -2.63 -11.80
CA PHE A 121 6.70 -3.74 -11.56
C PHE A 121 6.02 -4.91 -10.84
N HIS A 122 5.22 -4.62 -9.80
CA HIS A 122 4.48 -5.65 -9.07
C HIS A 122 3.54 -6.43 -9.98
N PHE A 123 2.78 -5.72 -10.83
CA PHE A 123 1.84 -6.30 -11.78
C PHE A 123 2.51 -7.33 -12.70
N TYR A 124 3.66 -7.00 -13.28
CA TYR A 124 4.34 -7.89 -14.23
C TYR A 124 5.14 -9.02 -13.58
N ARG A 125 5.73 -8.81 -12.39
CA ARG A 125 6.72 -9.73 -11.82
C ARG A 125 6.26 -10.43 -10.54
N ARG A 126 5.35 -9.83 -9.76
CA ARG A 126 4.81 -10.35 -8.49
C ARG A 126 5.86 -10.93 -7.54
N TYR A 127 7.04 -10.31 -7.48
CA TYR A 127 8.12 -10.80 -6.62
C TYR A 127 7.76 -10.65 -5.15
N ARG A 128 7.97 -11.72 -4.38
CA ARG A 128 7.97 -11.66 -2.92
C ARG A 128 9.25 -10.97 -2.42
N ILE A 129 9.10 -9.74 -1.96
CA ILE A 129 10.19 -8.96 -1.36
C ILE A 129 10.36 -9.41 0.09
N LYS A 130 11.56 -9.90 0.45
CA LYS A 130 11.90 -10.29 1.82
C LYS A 130 12.49 -9.10 2.57
N GLY A 131 12.36 -9.09 3.90
CA GLY A 131 12.92 -8.04 4.76
C GLY A 131 12.03 -6.81 4.92
N VAL A 132 10.77 -6.86 4.43
CA VAL A 132 9.81 -5.78 4.66
C VAL A 132 9.31 -5.89 6.11
N GLN A 133 9.58 -4.88 6.94
CA GLN A 133 9.06 -4.75 8.30
C GLN A 133 7.96 -3.66 8.38
N ARG A 134 8.02 -2.67 7.49
CA ARG A 134 6.98 -1.66 7.35
C ARG A 134 6.64 -1.46 5.89
N LEU A 135 5.35 -1.46 5.59
CA LEU A 135 4.85 -1.13 4.26
C LEU A 135 4.12 0.19 4.31
N VAL A 136 4.47 1.11 3.41
CA VAL A 136 3.75 2.36 3.22
C VAL A 136 3.16 2.36 1.83
N PHE A 137 1.83 2.35 1.74
CA PHE A 137 1.11 2.64 0.50
C PHE A 137 1.05 4.16 0.35
N TYR A 138 1.95 4.72 -0.46
CA TYR A 138 1.90 6.14 -0.83
C TYR A 138 0.58 6.44 -1.54
N GLU A 139 0.12 5.50 -2.36
CA GLU A 139 -1.22 5.47 -2.94
C GLU A 139 -1.81 4.07 -2.74
N LEU A 140 -3.14 3.99 -2.61
CA LEU A 140 -3.84 2.72 -2.63
C LEU A 140 -3.69 2.03 -4.01
N PRO A 141 -3.55 0.70 -4.07
CA PRO A 141 -3.40 -0.02 -5.33
C PRO A 141 -4.59 0.16 -6.28
N THR A 142 -4.35 0.19 -7.60
CA THR A 142 -5.43 0.16 -8.60
C THR A 142 -6.23 -1.13 -8.53
N LEU A 143 -5.52 -2.24 -8.30
CA LEU A 143 -6.08 -3.58 -8.22
C LEU A 143 -6.19 -3.99 -6.74
N PRO A 144 -7.41 -4.17 -6.19
CA PRO A 144 -7.61 -4.37 -4.76
C PRO A 144 -6.88 -5.59 -4.19
N GLN A 145 -6.71 -6.65 -5.00
CA GLN A 145 -5.98 -7.86 -4.62
C GLN A 145 -4.50 -7.62 -4.31
N PHE A 146 -3.89 -6.54 -4.83
CA PHE A 146 -2.50 -6.21 -4.52
C PHE A 146 -2.32 -5.77 -3.08
N TYR A 147 -3.36 -5.20 -2.47
CA TYR A 147 -3.28 -4.76 -1.09
C TYR A 147 -2.96 -5.92 -0.12
N PRO A 148 -3.76 -7.00 -0.03
CA PRO A 148 -3.41 -8.14 0.81
C PRO A 148 -2.16 -8.90 0.31
N GLU A 149 -1.88 -8.96 -1.00
CA GLU A 149 -0.65 -9.56 -1.52
C GLU A 149 0.61 -8.87 -0.99
N LEU A 150 0.62 -7.53 -0.97
CA LEU A 150 1.73 -6.72 -0.45
C LEU A 150 1.78 -6.75 1.08
N CYS A 151 0.64 -6.69 1.77
CA CYS A 151 0.58 -6.83 3.23
C CYS A 151 1.21 -8.16 3.71
N ARG A 152 1.03 -9.26 2.97
CA ARG A 152 1.66 -10.56 3.28
C ARG A 152 3.19 -10.58 3.14
N MET A 153 3.80 -9.57 2.51
CA MET A 153 5.26 -9.44 2.45
C MET A 153 5.84 -8.89 3.75
N VAL A 154 5.02 -8.24 4.57
CA VAL A 154 5.42 -7.66 5.84
C VAL A 154 5.70 -8.79 6.85
N ALA A 155 6.86 -8.73 7.51
CA ALA A 155 7.25 -9.67 8.54
C ALA A 155 6.26 -9.66 9.71
N THR A 156 5.98 -10.81 10.32
CA THR A 156 5.14 -10.93 11.51
C THR A 156 5.81 -10.27 12.73
N GLY A 157 5.03 -9.64 13.63
CA GLY A 157 5.55 -8.95 14.83
C GLY A 157 5.11 -7.48 14.93
N ASN A 158 5.97 -6.60 15.48
CA ASN A 158 5.75 -5.14 15.61
C ASN A 158 5.85 -4.38 14.27
N SER A 159 5.31 -4.99 13.24
CA SER A 159 5.33 -4.57 11.85
C SER A 159 3.94 -4.06 11.47
N GLY A 160 3.85 -3.17 10.49
CA GLY A 160 2.58 -2.55 10.13
C GLY A 160 2.54 -2.03 8.71
N CYS A 161 1.32 -1.87 8.21
CA CYS A 161 1.03 -1.16 6.97
C CYS A 161 0.50 0.24 7.28
N THR A 162 0.92 1.23 6.51
CA THR A 162 0.34 2.57 6.54
C THR A 162 -0.11 2.94 5.14
N SER A 163 -1.36 3.35 4.99
CA SER A 163 -1.98 3.69 3.71
C SER A 163 -2.41 5.14 3.73
N LEU A 164 -1.91 5.92 2.77
CA LEU A 164 -2.31 7.30 2.61
C LEU A 164 -3.52 7.40 1.70
N PHE A 165 -4.50 8.20 2.08
CA PHE A 165 -5.68 8.45 1.26
C PHE A 165 -6.22 9.87 1.49
N CYS A 166 -7.00 10.36 0.53
CA CYS A 166 -7.79 11.58 0.67
C CYS A 166 -9.24 11.34 0.25
N ARG A 167 -10.09 12.38 0.29
CA ARG A 167 -11.50 12.26 -0.11
C ARG A 167 -11.67 11.78 -1.56
N GLN A 168 -10.74 12.15 -2.44
CA GLN A 168 -10.75 11.78 -3.85
C GLN A 168 -10.36 10.32 -4.10
N ASP A 169 -9.78 9.65 -3.09
CA ASP A 169 -9.43 8.23 -3.13
C ASP A 169 -10.60 7.34 -2.66
N ALA A 170 -11.84 7.83 -2.63
CA ALA A 170 -13.01 7.11 -2.11
C ALA A 170 -13.23 5.73 -2.77
N LEU A 171 -13.06 5.64 -4.10
CA LEU A 171 -13.22 4.40 -4.85
C LEU A 171 -12.14 3.35 -4.52
N PRO A 172 -10.83 3.64 -4.65
CA PRO A 172 -9.80 2.68 -4.26
C PRO A 172 -9.84 2.36 -2.76
N LEU A 173 -10.24 3.30 -1.89
CA LEU A 173 -10.45 3.03 -0.47
C LEU A 173 -11.57 2.00 -0.26
N ALA A 174 -12.75 2.22 -0.85
CA ALA A 174 -13.88 1.29 -0.77
C ALA A 174 -13.53 -0.10 -1.31
N ALA A 175 -12.69 -0.18 -2.34
CA ALA A 175 -12.25 -1.45 -2.89
C ALA A 175 -11.32 -2.22 -1.93
N VAL A 176 -10.50 -1.53 -1.13
CA VAL A 176 -9.62 -2.17 -0.14
C VAL A 176 -10.35 -2.50 1.16
N VAL A 177 -11.12 -1.56 1.71
CA VAL A 177 -11.68 -1.68 3.06
C VAL A 177 -13.19 -1.98 3.11
N GLY A 178 -13.85 -2.04 1.95
CA GLY A 178 -15.30 -2.18 1.80
C GLY A 178 -16.03 -0.82 1.88
N SER A 179 -17.12 -0.68 1.13
CA SER A 179 -17.84 0.60 0.96
C SER A 179 -18.34 1.21 2.27
N SER A 180 -18.92 0.39 3.16
CA SER A 180 -19.44 0.86 4.45
C SER A 180 -18.34 1.46 5.34
N ARG A 181 -17.19 0.78 5.40
CA ARG A 181 -16.05 1.24 6.20
C ARG A 181 -15.37 2.45 5.57
N ALA A 182 -15.24 2.48 4.25
CA ALA A 182 -14.70 3.63 3.53
C ALA A 182 -15.53 4.89 3.78
N ALA A 183 -16.87 4.79 3.73
CA ALA A 183 -17.75 5.91 4.07
C ALA A 183 -17.50 6.41 5.51
N ARG A 184 -17.39 5.50 6.48
CA ARG A 184 -17.07 5.87 7.87
C ARG A 184 -15.71 6.57 8.01
N MET A 185 -14.69 6.12 7.27
CA MET A 185 -13.37 6.76 7.29
C MET A 185 -13.42 8.16 6.65
N LEU A 186 -14.12 8.31 5.53
CA LEU A 186 -14.23 9.57 4.80
C LEU A 186 -15.00 10.65 5.57
N HIS A 187 -15.99 10.28 6.38
CA HIS A 187 -16.81 11.20 7.16
C HIS A 187 -16.39 11.36 8.63
N ALA A 188 -15.40 10.61 9.10
CA ALA A 188 -14.91 10.76 10.47
C ALA A 188 -14.22 12.11 10.67
N GLU A 189 -14.27 12.62 11.90
CA GLU A 189 -13.51 13.81 12.31
C GLU A 189 -12.00 13.52 12.43
N ARG A 190 -11.64 12.30 12.86
CA ARG A 190 -10.24 11.88 12.95
C ARG A 190 -9.67 11.48 11.59
N ASP A 191 -8.39 11.78 11.39
CA ASP A 191 -7.68 11.44 10.14
C ASP A 191 -6.97 10.08 10.18
N VAL A 192 -6.81 9.49 11.37
CA VAL A 192 -6.12 8.21 11.53
C VAL A 192 -7.10 7.11 11.90
N HIS A 193 -7.09 6.03 11.13
CA HIS A 193 -7.91 4.86 11.35
C HIS A 193 -7.03 3.62 11.44
N VAL A 194 -7.22 2.81 12.47
CA VAL A 194 -6.47 1.57 12.66
C VAL A 194 -7.42 0.40 12.47
N LEU A 195 -7.03 -0.54 11.62
CA LEU A 195 -7.65 -1.85 11.47
C LEU A 195 -6.66 -2.89 11.94
N VAL A 196 -7.11 -3.78 12.82
CA VAL A 196 -6.34 -4.95 13.25
C VAL A 196 -6.96 -6.14 12.52
N SER A 197 -6.18 -6.77 11.66
CA SER A 197 -6.52 -8.09 11.15
C SER A 197 -6.14 -9.11 12.22
N GLU A 198 -7.08 -9.95 12.64
CA GLU A 198 -6.75 -11.16 13.38
C GLU A 198 -6.36 -12.24 12.36
N GLY A 199 -5.20 -12.87 12.55
CA GLY A 199 -4.82 -14.00 11.71
C GLY A 199 -5.69 -15.19 12.06
N GLN A 200 -6.34 -15.78 11.05
CA GLN A 200 -7.02 -17.08 11.19
C GLN A 200 -5.99 -18.22 11.19
#